data_AF-A0A964UPF9-F1
#
_entry.id   AF-A0A964UPF9-F1
#
_cell.length_a   1.000
_cell.length_b   1.000
_cell.length_c   1.000
_cell.angle_alpha   90.00
_cell.angle_beta   90.00
_cell.angle_gamma   90.00
#
_symmetry.space_group_name_H-M   'P 1'
#
loop_
_entity.id
_entity.type
_entity.pdbx_description
1 polymer ?
#
loop_
_entity_poly.entity_id
_entity_poly.type
_entity_poly.pdbx_seq_one_letter_code
_entity_poly.pdbx_strand_id
1 'polypeptide(L)'
;MDARVFTELHRPLRAVPLLTEVLSRYDATHAREVALYRSWLAIALADANEHEQAAEEARHVITLSAEVASDRAAERSRVVLRRLRDFPEVPEVRSLLHEHGHLLGA
;
A
#
# COMPACT_ATOMS: atom_id res chain seq x y z
N MET A 1 12.92 -8.80 -7.56
CA MET A 1 13.11 -8.13 -6.26
C MET A 1 12.48 -9.00 -5.17
N ASP A 2 13.24 -9.35 -4.13
CA ASP A 2 12.84 -10.27 -3.06
C ASP A 2 11.75 -9.71 -2.15
N ALA A 3 11.52 -8.40 -2.18
CA ALA A 3 10.50 -7.69 -1.42
C ALA A 3 9.10 -8.30 -1.57
N ARG A 4 8.71 -8.61 -2.81
CA ARG A 4 7.43 -9.25 -3.10
C ARG A 4 7.37 -10.61 -2.44
N VAL A 5 8.43 -11.40 -2.53
CA VAL A 5 8.49 -12.74 -1.92
C VAL A 5 8.26 -12.65 -0.42
N PHE A 6 8.93 -11.72 0.29
CA PHE A 6 8.71 -11.57 1.73
C PHE A 6 7.32 -11.04 2.11
N THR A 7 6.71 -10.22 1.25
CA THR A 7 5.33 -9.74 1.45
C THR A 7 4.33 -10.88 1.28
N GLU A 8 4.44 -11.66 0.20
CA GLU A 8 3.54 -12.80 -0.08
C GLU A 8 3.72 -13.93 0.96
N LEU A 9 4.93 -14.07 1.52
CA LEU A 9 5.22 -15.01 2.61
C LEU A 9 4.81 -14.49 4.00
N HIS A 10 4.17 -13.32 4.11
CA HIS A 10 3.78 -12.70 5.38
C HIS A 10 4.95 -12.62 6.37
N ARG A 11 6.12 -12.18 5.88
CA ARG A 11 7.34 -11.96 6.66
C ARG A 11 7.60 -10.45 6.83
N PRO A 12 6.76 -9.73 7.59
CA PRO A 12 6.79 -8.27 7.62
C PRO A 12 8.12 -7.71 8.13
N LEU A 13 8.76 -8.38 9.10
CA LEU A 13 10.07 -8.00 9.65
C LEU A 13 11.21 -8.00 8.62
N ARG A 14 11.05 -8.71 7.49
CA ARG A 14 12.00 -8.66 6.37
C ARG A 14 11.50 -7.77 5.22
N ALA A 15 10.20 -7.76 4.97
CA ALA A 15 9.60 -7.02 3.88
C ALA A 15 9.66 -5.49 4.11
N VAL A 16 9.24 -5.02 5.28
CA VAL A 16 9.16 -3.60 5.63
C VAL A 16 10.51 -2.88 5.44
N PRO A 17 11.62 -3.29 6.11
CA PRO A 17 12.88 -2.56 5.98
C PRO A 17 13.42 -2.55 4.54
N LEU A 18 13.27 -3.66 3.81
CA LEU A 18 13.72 -3.76 2.43
C LEU A 18 12.91 -2.86 1.49
N LEU A 19 11.59 -2.79 1.68
CA LEU A 19 10.72 -1.91 0.88
C LEU A 19 10.98 -0.43 1.18
N THR A 20 11.18 -0.06 2.45
CA THR A 20 11.54 1.30 2.85
C THR A 20 12.88 1.73 2.25
N GLU A 21 13.89 0.85 2.29
CA GLU A 21 15.20 1.13 1.69
C GLU A 21 15.11 1.28 0.16
N VAL A 22 14.33 0.44 -0.50
CA VAL A 22 14.11 0.53 -1.94
C VAL A 22 13.42 1.86 -2.28
N LEU A 23 12.36 2.21 -1.57
CA LEU A 23 11.58 3.42 -1.81
C LEU A 23 12.37 4.71 -1.55
N SER A 24 13.35 4.70 -0.66
CA SER A 24 14.21 5.88 -0.40
C SER A 24 15.13 6.22 -1.58
N ARG A 25 15.31 5.30 -2.53
CA ARG A 25 16.20 5.46 -3.70
C ARG A 25 15.46 5.92 -4.96
N TYR A 26 14.13 5.87 -4.99
CA TYR A 26 13.34 6.29 -6.14
C TYR A 26 13.06 7.79 -6.12
N ASP A 27 13.21 8.44 -7.28
CA ASP A 27 12.74 9.80 -7.50
C ASP A 27 11.30 9.82 -8.04
N ALA A 28 10.73 11.02 -8.13
CA ALA A 28 9.35 11.25 -8.58
C ALA A 28 9.08 10.82 -10.04
N THR A 29 10.11 10.49 -10.85
CA THR A 29 9.90 10.08 -12.25
C THR A 29 9.41 8.64 -12.40
N HIS A 30 9.50 7.84 -11.33
CA HIS A 30 9.15 6.42 -11.33
C HIS A 30 7.77 6.13 -10.71
N ALA A 31 6.80 7.02 -10.88
CA ALA A 31 5.48 6.97 -10.21
C ALA A 31 4.80 5.59 -10.27
N ARG A 32 4.86 4.90 -11.42
CA ARG A 32 4.26 3.55 -11.58
C ARG A 32 4.94 2.49 -10.70
N GLU A 33 6.27 2.47 -10.67
CA GLU A 33 7.04 1.49 -9.90
C GLU A 33 6.95 1.81 -8.40
N VAL A 34 7.00 3.09 -8.05
CA VAL A 34 6.82 3.57 -6.67
C VAL A 34 5.44 3.19 -6.15
N ALA A 35 4.37 3.38 -6.94
CA ALA A 35 3.02 2.94 -6.56
C ALA A 35 2.96 1.43 -6.29
N LEU A 36 3.66 0.63 -7.10
CA LEU A 36 3.73 -0.82 -6.90
C LEU A 36 4.44 -1.17 -5.58
N TYR A 37 5.61 -0.61 -5.31
CA TYR A 37 6.37 -0.91 -4.09
C TYR A 37 5.69 -0.39 -2.82
N ARG A 38 5.12 0.82 -2.85
CA ARG A 38 4.31 1.34 -1.74
C ARG A 38 3.10 0.44 -1.45
N SER A 39 2.49 -0.13 -2.49
CA SER A 39 1.38 -1.07 -2.28
C SER A 39 1.79 -2.38 -1.60
N TRP A 40 3.04 -2.82 -1.75
CA TRP A 40 3.56 -3.95 -0.98
C TRP A 40 3.93 -3.53 0.43
N LEU A 41 4.46 -2.31 0.60
CA LEU A 41 4.82 -1.77 1.91
C LEU A 41 3.58 -1.64 2.80
N ALA A 42 2.48 -1.11 2.27
CA ALA A 42 1.21 -1.00 3.00
C ALA A 42 0.71 -2.37 3.50
N ILE A 43 0.81 -3.43 2.69
CA ILE A 43 0.43 -4.79 3.10
C ILE A 43 1.38 -5.31 4.18
N ALA A 44 2.68 -5.15 4.00
CA ALA A 44 3.67 -5.61 4.97
C ALA A 44 3.55 -4.89 6.31
N LEU A 45 3.22 -3.59 6.32
CA LEU A 45 2.93 -2.82 7.54
C LEU A 45 1.66 -3.31 8.22
N ALA A 46 0.59 -3.56 7.46
CA ALA A 46 -0.64 -4.15 8.00
C ALA A 46 -0.40 -5.53 8.64
N ASP A 47 0.47 -6.35 8.05
CA ASP A 47 0.86 -7.64 8.62
C ASP A 47 1.80 -7.51 9.83
N ALA A 48 2.46 -6.37 10.01
CA ALA A 48 3.28 -6.02 11.17
C ALA A 48 2.48 -5.38 12.33
N ASN A 49 1.15 -5.28 12.22
CA ASN A 49 0.29 -4.49 13.11
C ASN A 49 0.56 -2.96 13.10
N GLU A 50 1.25 -2.45 12.09
CA GLU A 50 1.52 -1.02 11.89
C GLU A 50 0.41 -0.40 11.03
N HIS A 51 -0.84 -0.52 11.48
CA HIS A 51 -2.03 -0.19 10.69
C HIS A 51 -2.13 1.30 10.33
N GLU A 52 -1.67 2.18 11.23
CA GLU A 52 -1.64 3.63 11.03
C GLU A 52 -0.76 3.99 9.83
N GLN A 53 0.50 3.50 9.84
CA GLN A 53 1.44 3.68 8.73
C GLN A 53 0.96 2.98 7.45
N ALA A 54 0.34 1.81 7.57
CA ALA A 54 -0.25 1.12 6.43
C ALA A 54 -1.34 1.95 5.74
N ALA A 55 -2.14 2.69 6.51
CA ALA A 55 -3.16 3.59 5.97
C ALA A 55 -2.55 4.81 5.28
N GLU A 56 -1.46 5.38 5.80
CA GLU A 56 -0.73 6.46 5.12
C GLU A 56 -0.15 6.01 3.77
N GLU A 57 0.52 4.86 3.75
CA GLU A 57 1.05 4.29 2.51
C GLU A 57 -0.05 3.95 1.50
N ALA A 58 -1.23 3.52 1.97
CA ALA A 58 -2.39 3.31 1.11
C ALA A 58 -2.87 4.61 0.44
N ARG A 59 -2.89 5.75 1.15
CA ARG A 59 -3.21 7.07 0.55
C ARG A 59 -2.22 7.41 -0.55
N HIS A 60 -0.92 7.22 -0.29
CA HIS A 60 0.12 7.47 -1.30
C HIS A 60 -0.06 6.60 -2.54
N VAL A 61 -0.38 5.31 -2.38
CA VAL A 61 -0.67 4.41 -3.51
C VAL A 61 -1.86 4.90 -4.32
N ILE A 62 -2.94 5.35 -3.67
CA ILE A 62 -4.14 5.86 -4.35
C ILE A 62 -3.83 7.13 -5.15
N THR A 63 -3.15 8.09 -4.54
CA THR A 63 -2.74 9.34 -5.21
C THR A 63 -1.87 9.06 -6.42
N LEU A 64 -0.82 8.23 -6.27
CA LEU A 64 0.07 7.88 -7.38
C LEU A 64 -0.65 7.06 -8.46
N SER A 65 -1.59 6.21 -8.09
CA SER A 65 -2.33 5.40 -9.06
C SER A 65 -3.28 6.25 -9.92
N ALA A 66 -3.83 7.34 -9.36
CA ALA A 66 -4.64 8.30 -10.11
C ALA A 66 -3.83 9.03 -11.19
N GLU A 67 -2.54 9.30 -10.95
CA GLU A 67 -1.65 9.99 -11.90
C GLU A 67 -1.19 9.09 -13.05
N VAL A 68 -1.13 7.77 -12.83
CA VAL A 68 -0.49 6.81 -13.76
C VAL A 68 -1.49 6.18 -14.76
N ALA A 69 -2.79 6.50 -14.66
CA ALA A 69 -3.88 6.06 -15.56
C ALA A 69 -3.77 4.57 -15.98
N SER A 70 -3.59 3.68 -15.01
CA SER A 70 -3.34 2.26 -15.26
C SER A 70 -4.27 1.38 -14.43
N ASP A 71 -4.99 0.46 -15.11
CA ASP A 71 -5.87 -0.53 -14.46
C ASP A 71 -5.14 -1.35 -13.40
N ARG A 72 -3.87 -1.67 -13.67
CA ARG A 72 -3.03 -2.41 -12.71
C ARG A 72 -2.77 -1.59 -11.45
N ALA A 73 -2.53 -0.28 -11.57
CA ALA A 73 -2.30 0.59 -10.42
C ALA A 73 -3.59 0.74 -9.60
N ALA A 74 -4.73 0.94 -10.27
CA ALA A 74 -6.04 0.97 -9.64
C ALA A 74 -6.35 -0.33 -8.87
N GLU A 75 -6.05 -1.49 -9.47
CA GLU A 75 -6.25 -2.78 -8.78
C GLU A 75 -5.35 -2.93 -7.55
N ARG A 76 -4.12 -2.40 -7.60
CA ARG A 76 -3.24 -2.39 -6.42
C ARG A 76 -3.82 -1.56 -5.28
N SER A 77 -4.41 -0.40 -5.56
CA SER A 77 -5.13 0.39 -4.55
C SER A 77 -6.27 -0.41 -3.91
N ARG A 78 -7.06 -1.14 -4.71
CA ARG A 78 -8.14 -1.99 -4.20
C ARG A 78 -7.64 -3.13 -3.31
N VAL A 79 -6.53 -3.77 -3.69
CA VAL A 79 -5.92 -4.84 -2.86
C VAL A 79 -5.55 -4.32 -1.48
N VAL A 80 -4.89 -3.15 -1.40
CA VAL A 80 -4.49 -2.56 -0.11
C VAL A 80 -5.71 -2.17 0.72
N LEU A 81 -6.70 -1.50 0.11
CA LEU A 81 -7.95 -1.13 0.79
C LEU A 81 -8.71 -2.35 1.32
N ARG A 82 -8.77 -3.45 0.57
CA ARG A 82 -9.37 -4.71 1.04
C ARG A 82 -8.65 -5.28 2.25
N ARG A 83 -7.32 -5.24 2.27
CA ARG A 83 -6.53 -5.72 3.43
C ARG A 83 -6.78 -4.87 4.67
N LEU A 84 -6.90 -3.55 4.52
CA LEU A 84 -7.13 -2.64 5.63
C LEU A 84 -8.57 -2.69 6.17
N ARG A 85 -9.54 -3.23 5.41
CA ARG A 85 -10.92 -3.43 5.92
C ARG A 85 -11.00 -4.32 7.14
N ASP A 86 -10.00 -5.14 7.40
CA ASP A 86 -9.94 -6.01 8.56
C ASP A 86 -9.67 -5.23 9.87
N PHE A 87 -9.34 -3.93 9.80
CA PHE A 87 -8.93 -3.11 10.95
C PHE A 87 -9.74 -1.79 11.11
N PRO A 88 -11.09 -1.84 11.15
CA PRO A 88 -11.95 -0.64 11.22
C PRO A 88 -11.85 0.15 12.54
N GLU A 89 -11.28 -0.44 13.58
CA GLU A 89 -11.04 0.17 14.89
C GLU A 89 -9.99 1.28 14.84
N VAL A 90 -9.03 1.19 13.90
CA VAL A 90 -7.96 2.18 13.72
C VAL A 90 -8.52 3.44 13.03
N PRO A 91 -8.42 4.63 13.65
CA PRO A 91 -9.01 5.86 13.12
C PRO A 91 -8.54 6.21 11.69
N GLU A 92 -7.26 6.01 11.41
CA GLU A 92 -6.59 6.32 10.14
C GLU A 92 -7.14 5.43 9.03
N VAL A 93 -7.30 4.14 9.32
CA VAL A 93 -7.91 3.14 8.43
C VAL A 93 -9.37 3.48 8.18
N ARG A 94 -10.14 3.81 9.23
CA ARG A 94 -11.53 4.20 9.08
C ARG A 94 -11.70 5.44 8.20
N SER A 95 -10.86 6.46 8.43
CA SER A 95 -10.84 7.68 7.62
C SER A 95 -10.51 7.38 6.16
N LEU A 96 -9.49 6.56 5.91
CA LEU A 96 -9.10 6.10 4.57
C LEU A 96 -10.26 5.38 3.86
N LEU A 97 -10.92 4.44 4.54
CA LEU A 97 -12.03 3.67 3.97
C LEU A 97 -13.27 4.54 3.74
N HIS A 98 -13.51 5.55 4.56
CA HIS A 98 -14.58 6.52 4.34
C HIS A 98 -14.31 7.35 3.08
N GLU A 99 -13.07 7.81 2.87
CA GLU A 99 -12.68 8.65 1.73
C GLU A 99 -12.61 7.85 0.41
N HIS A 100 -11.99 6.67 0.45
CA HIS A 100 -11.63 5.90 -0.75
C HIS A 100 -12.35 4.56 -0.90
N GLY A 101 -13.28 4.22 0.00
CA GLY A 101 -14.03 2.96 -0.04
C GLY A 101 -14.84 2.77 -1.32
N HIS A 102 -15.20 3.85 -2.01
CA HIS A 102 -15.87 3.80 -3.31
C HIS A 102 -15.08 3.02 -4.38
N LEU A 103 -13.74 2.96 -4.27
CA LEU A 103 -12.88 2.20 -5.19
C LEU A 103 -13.07 0.67 -5.05
N LEU A 104 -13.66 0.20 -3.94
CA LEU A 104 -13.92 -1.22 -3.72
C LEU A 104 -15.20 -1.74 -4.39
N GLY A 105 -16.09 -0.83 -4.82
CA GLY A 105 -17.38 -1.16 -5.44
C GLY A 105 -17.42 -1.05 -6.96
N ALA A 106 -16.31 -0.66 -7.59
CA ALA A 106 -16.16 -0.48 -9.04
C ALA A 106 -15.29 -1.57 -9.65
#